data_AF-K5DKQ4-F1
#
_entry.id   AF-K5DKQ4-F1
#
_cell.length_a   1.000
_cell.length_b   1.000
_cell.length_c   1.000
_cell.angle_alpha   90.00
_cell.angle_beta   90.00
_cell.angle_gamma   90.00
#
_symmetry.space_group_name_H-M   'P 1'
#
loop_
_entity.id
_entity.type
_entity.pdbx_description
1 polymer ?
#
loop_
_entity_poly.entity_id
_entity_poly.type
_entity_poly.pdbx_seq_one_letter_code
_entity_poly.pdbx_strand_id
1 'polypeptide(L)'
;MNRTLIFIASVVAPTVARAADIGTTYAFSPDLKLEGNPAMAGLGFAGIIGLNILVVLAVSLMCAYWWLNPAALKLPSNSNDVWAFASINYFGHEYSRPSFLYRFLTKFPTNWRFAIQMTGLVLSAVLVVGSCMAVFSWFAIHDWNLLWYKKAYFRTHFLFPFAFLLPLFFAASMLFFKAEHARTRSQQNCE
;
A
#
# COMPACT_ATOMS: atom_id res chain seq x y z
N MET A 1 18.71 -2.36 -8.74
CA MET A 1 17.25 -2.10 -8.70
C MET A 1 16.92 -0.97 -9.68
N ASN A 2 16.10 -1.21 -10.70
CA ASN A 2 15.73 -0.17 -11.67
C ASN A 2 14.58 0.69 -11.11
N ARG A 3 14.92 1.85 -10.55
CA ARG A 3 13.96 2.75 -9.87
C ARG A 3 12.90 3.32 -10.81
N THR A 4 13.26 3.55 -12.07
CA THR A 4 12.34 4.07 -13.09
C THR A 4 11.25 3.05 -13.40
N LEU A 5 11.61 1.78 -13.58
CA LEU A 5 10.62 0.72 -13.80
C LEU A 5 9.68 0.56 -12.61
N ILE A 6 10.21 0.59 -11.38
CA ILE A 6 9.40 0.52 -10.15
C ILE A 6 8.46 1.72 -10.08
N PHE A 7 8.95 2.94 -10.32
CA PHE A 7 8.11 4.12 -10.32
C PHE A 7 6.96 4.01 -11.33
N ILE A 8 7.25 3.64 -12.58
CA ILE A 8 6.24 3.48 -13.63
C ILE A 8 5.22 2.42 -13.21
N ALA A 9 5.67 1.25 -12.74
CA ALA A 9 4.78 0.19 -12.27
C ALA A 9 3.92 0.65 -11.09
N SER A 10 4.51 1.39 -10.14
CA SER A 10 3.81 1.92 -8.96
C SER A 10 2.78 3.01 -9.25
N VAL A 11 2.76 3.57 -10.47
CA VAL A 11 1.74 4.51 -10.94
C VAL A 11 0.72 3.78 -11.83
N VAL A 12 1.19 3.04 -12.82
CA VAL A 12 0.33 2.38 -13.81
C VAL A 12 -0.52 1.28 -13.19
N ALA A 13 0.08 0.39 -12.39
CA ALA A 13 -0.63 -0.74 -11.81
C ALA A 13 -1.82 -0.32 -10.91
N PRO A 14 -1.67 0.59 -9.92
CA PRO A 14 -2.81 1.01 -9.12
C PRO A 14 -3.83 1.79 -9.97
N THR A 15 -3.43 2.57 -10.96
CA THR A 15 -4.37 3.27 -11.86
C THR A 15 -5.28 2.28 -12.58
N VAL A 16 -4.69 1.26 -13.21
CA VAL A 16 -5.44 0.20 -13.91
C VAL A 16 -6.31 -0.59 -12.94
N ALA A 17 -5.79 -0.96 -11.77
CA ALA A 17 -6.54 -1.71 -10.77
C ALA A 17 -7.72 -0.92 -10.19
N ARG A 18 -7.57 0.40 -9.96
CA ARG A 18 -8.68 1.27 -9.54
C ARG A 18 -9.72 1.43 -10.64
N ALA A 19 -9.30 1.58 -11.90
CA ALA A 19 -10.22 1.65 -13.03
C ALA A 19 -11.03 0.35 -13.20
N ALA A 20 -10.38 -0.81 -13.07
CA ALA A 20 -11.05 -2.11 -13.13
C ALA A 20 -12.05 -2.30 -11.97
N ASP A 21 -11.70 -1.88 -10.76
CA ASP A 21 -12.62 -1.90 -9.60
C ASP A 21 -13.85 -1.04 -9.84
N ILE A 22 -13.67 0.23 -10.22
CA ILE A 22 -14.79 1.15 -10.52
C ILE A 22 -15.66 0.59 -11.65
N GLY A 23 -15.04 0.07 -12.72
CA GLY A 23 -15.77 -0.53 -13.85
C GLY A 23 -16.58 -1.76 -13.43
N THR A 24 -16.02 -2.59 -12.53
CA THR A 24 -16.72 -3.77 -11.99
C THR A 24 -17.90 -3.34 -11.12
N THR A 25 -17.71 -2.37 -10.21
CA THR A 25 -18.80 -1.81 -9.40
C THR A 25 -19.90 -1.24 -10.29
N TYR A 26 -19.55 -0.51 -11.35
CA TYR A 26 -20.53 0.05 -12.29
C TYR A 26 -21.29 -1.04 -13.05
N ALA A 27 -20.63 -2.12 -13.47
CA ALA A 27 -21.26 -3.22 -14.17
C ALA A 27 -22.28 -3.97 -13.30
N PHE A 28 -21.98 -4.18 -12.01
CA PHE A 28 -22.88 -4.90 -11.09
C PHE A 28 -23.94 -4.00 -10.45
N SER A 29 -23.63 -2.73 -10.16
CA SER A 29 -24.52 -1.80 -9.48
C SER A 29 -24.35 -0.38 -10.02
N PRO A 30 -24.90 -0.08 -11.22
CA PRO A 30 -24.79 1.24 -11.85
C PRO A 30 -25.49 2.36 -11.05
N ASP A 31 -26.39 2.00 -10.14
CA ASP A 31 -27.07 2.88 -9.20
C ASP A 31 -26.52 2.80 -7.77
N LEU A 32 -25.44 2.04 -7.54
CA LEU A 32 -24.81 1.76 -6.24
C LEU A 32 -25.75 1.16 -5.18
N LYS A 33 -26.93 0.67 -5.54
CA LYS A 33 -27.86 0.06 -4.56
C LYS A 33 -27.31 -1.21 -3.90
N LEU A 34 -26.38 -1.89 -4.56
CA LEU A 34 -25.73 -3.09 -4.04
C LEU A 34 -24.37 -2.79 -3.39
N GLU A 35 -23.94 -1.52 -3.38
CA GLU A 35 -22.70 -1.12 -2.71
C GLU A 35 -22.85 -1.31 -1.21
N GLY A 36 -22.06 -2.24 -0.65
CA GLY A 36 -22.09 -2.56 0.77
C GLY A 36 -21.53 -1.44 1.65
N ASN A 37 -20.66 -0.59 1.10
CA ASN A 37 -20.08 0.53 1.84
C ASN A 37 -21.00 1.77 1.81
N PRO A 38 -21.67 2.13 2.93
CA PRO A 38 -22.62 3.23 2.96
C PRO A 38 -21.98 4.58 2.65
N ALA A 39 -20.68 4.76 2.93
CA ALA A 39 -19.96 5.99 2.60
C ALA A 39 -19.78 6.15 1.08
N MET A 40 -19.52 5.04 0.37
CA MET A 40 -19.37 5.06 -1.10
C MET A 40 -20.73 5.22 -1.78
N ALA A 41 -21.76 4.56 -1.27
CA ALA A 41 -23.13 4.73 -1.76
C ALA A 41 -23.59 6.21 -1.64
N GLY A 42 -23.25 6.89 -0.54
CA GLY A 42 -23.61 8.29 -0.32
C GLY A 42 -22.86 9.30 -1.22
N LEU A 43 -21.66 8.96 -1.70
CA LEU A 43 -20.87 9.83 -2.60
C LEU A 43 -21.36 9.80 -4.05
N GLY A 44 -22.03 8.72 -4.46
CA GLY A 44 -22.36 8.48 -5.87
C GLY A 44 -21.13 8.20 -6.74
N PHE A 45 -21.35 7.75 -7.98
CA PHE A 45 -20.24 7.38 -8.88
C PHE A 45 -19.27 8.54 -9.16
N ALA A 46 -19.76 9.77 -9.32
CA ALA A 46 -18.91 10.93 -9.55
C ALA A 46 -17.96 11.18 -8.35
N GLY A 47 -18.47 11.06 -7.13
CA GLY A 47 -17.67 11.17 -5.91
C GLY A 47 -16.66 10.03 -5.77
N ILE A 48 -17.06 8.80 -6.08
CA ILE A 48 -16.16 7.62 -6.09
C ILE A 48 -15.02 7.84 -7.10
N ILE A 49 -15.32 8.27 -8.32
CA ILE A 49 -14.30 8.54 -9.35
C ILE A 49 -13.35 9.64 -8.88
N GLY A 50 -13.87 10.77 -8.38
CA GLY A 50 -13.07 11.89 -7.89
C GLY A 50 -12.14 11.48 -6.74
N LEU A 51 -12.65 10.73 -5.76
CA LEU A 51 -11.86 10.22 -4.65
C LEU A 51 -10.74 9.30 -5.12
N ASN A 52 -11.03 8.41 -6.08
CA ASN A 52 -10.04 7.49 -6.62
C ASN A 52 -8.94 8.20 -7.42
N ILE A 53 -9.29 9.22 -8.19
CA ILE A 53 -8.32 10.10 -8.86
C ILE A 53 -7.41 10.77 -7.83
N LEU A 54 -7.98 11.34 -6.76
CA LEU A 54 -7.21 11.98 -5.69
C LEU A 54 -6.24 11.00 -5.01
N VAL A 55 -6.70 9.78 -4.70
CA VAL A 55 -5.87 8.74 -4.06
C VAL A 55 -4.72 8.32 -4.98
N VAL A 56 -5.01 8.02 -6.25
CA VAL A 56 -3.98 7.63 -7.23
C VAL A 56 -2.98 8.77 -7.44
N LEU A 57 -3.45 10.03 -7.51
CA LEU A 57 -2.59 11.19 -7.64
C LEU A 57 -1.67 11.34 -6.42
N ALA A 58 -2.22 11.26 -5.21
CA ALA A 58 -1.44 11.36 -3.98
C ALA A 58 -0.35 10.28 -3.90
N VAL A 59 -0.69 9.02 -4.18
CA VAL A 59 0.28 7.91 -4.21
C VAL A 59 1.32 8.10 -5.31
N SER A 60 0.92 8.57 -6.49
CA SER A 60 1.83 8.87 -7.60
C SER A 60 2.83 9.96 -7.24
N LEU A 61 2.39 11.02 -6.55
CA LEU A 61 3.26 12.08 -6.07
C LEU A 61 4.26 11.58 -5.02
N MET A 62 3.83 10.71 -4.10
CA MET A 62 4.75 10.08 -3.12
C MET A 62 5.79 9.17 -3.82
N CYS A 63 5.38 8.40 -4.83
CA CYS A 63 6.27 7.56 -5.62
C CYS A 63 7.25 8.40 -6.46
N ALA A 64 6.78 9.50 -7.06
CA ALA A 64 7.60 10.45 -7.79
C ALA A 64 8.60 11.12 -6.85
N TYR A 65 8.18 11.49 -5.64
CA TYR A 65 9.05 12.03 -4.60
C TYR A 65 10.15 11.05 -4.20
N TRP A 66 9.84 9.76 -4.02
CA TRP A 66 10.86 8.73 -3.85
C TRP A 66 11.81 8.73 -5.03
N TRP A 67 11.31 8.55 -6.25
CA TRP A 67 12.11 8.43 -7.48
C TRP A 67 13.09 9.61 -7.65
N LEU A 68 12.59 10.84 -7.56
CA LEU A 68 13.36 12.08 -7.75
C LEU A 68 14.33 12.39 -6.61
N ASN A 69 14.00 12.01 -5.37
CA ASN A 69 14.74 12.45 -4.18
C ASN A 69 15.29 11.25 -3.38
N PRO A 70 16.25 10.46 -3.89
CA PRO A 70 16.84 9.36 -3.13
C PRO A 70 17.32 9.84 -1.75
N ALA A 71 16.85 9.19 -0.68
CA ALA A 71 17.23 9.56 0.67
C ALA A 71 18.71 9.21 0.92
N ALA A 72 19.42 10.11 1.61
CA ALA A 72 20.73 9.83 2.19
C ALA A 72 20.51 8.97 3.45
N LEU A 73 20.71 7.66 3.31
CA LEU A 73 20.42 6.69 4.35
C LEU A 73 21.69 6.31 5.11
N LYS A 74 21.56 6.11 6.42
CA LYS A 74 22.65 5.68 7.29
C LYS A 74 22.68 4.17 7.36
N LEU A 75 23.87 3.57 7.27
CA LEU A 75 24.03 2.17 7.64
C LEU A 75 24.06 2.02 9.17
N PRO A 76 23.48 0.94 9.69
CA PRO A 76 23.60 0.58 11.11
C PRO A 76 25.00 0.07 11.43
N SER A 77 25.30 -0.01 12.72
CA SER A 77 26.56 -0.55 13.27
C SER A 77 26.84 -1.97 12.78
N ASN A 78 25.81 -2.81 12.70
CA ASN A 78 25.85 -4.11 12.04
C ASN A 78 25.26 -4.00 10.63
N SER A 79 26.12 -3.92 9.61
CA SER A 79 25.73 -3.75 8.20
C SER A 79 24.87 -4.88 7.61
N ASN A 80 24.65 -5.98 8.32
CA ASN A 80 23.72 -7.05 7.90
C ASN A 80 22.31 -6.89 8.49
N ASP A 81 22.10 -5.99 9.45
CA ASP A 81 20.83 -5.87 10.17
C ASP A 81 19.85 -4.87 9.51
N VAL A 82 18.89 -5.41 8.76
CA VAL A 82 17.83 -4.65 8.10
C VAL A 82 16.92 -3.92 9.10
N TRP A 83 16.70 -4.46 10.30
CA TRP A 83 15.84 -3.83 11.30
C TRP A 83 16.53 -2.67 11.97
N ALA A 84 17.83 -2.81 12.28
CA ALA A 84 18.66 -1.69 12.72
C ALA A 84 18.67 -0.58 11.64
N PHE A 85 18.85 -0.94 10.36
CA PHE A 85 18.76 0.00 9.23
C PHE A 85 17.40 0.71 9.15
N ALA A 86 16.30 -0.03 9.25
CA ALA A 86 14.96 0.56 9.22
C ALA A 86 14.75 1.50 10.40
N SER A 87 15.15 1.10 11.60
CA SER A 87 14.99 1.88 12.82
C SER A 87 15.76 3.19 12.80
N ILE A 88 17.04 3.18 12.43
CA ILE A 88 17.87 4.38 12.38
C ILE A 88 17.38 5.36 11.30
N ASN A 89 16.93 4.86 10.14
CA ASN A 89 16.48 5.72 9.06
C ASN A 89 15.05 6.21 9.22
N TYR A 90 14.18 5.49 9.94
CA TYR A 90 12.78 5.86 10.16
C TYR A 90 12.59 6.69 11.45
N PHE A 91 13.30 6.33 12.52
CA PHE A 91 13.18 6.92 13.87
C PHE A 91 14.44 7.60 14.40
N GLY A 92 15.56 7.57 13.67
CA GLY A 92 16.82 8.21 14.09
C GLY A 92 17.64 7.43 15.12
N HIS A 93 17.16 6.28 15.59
CA HIS A 93 17.82 5.46 16.61
C HIS A 93 17.79 3.98 16.23
N GLU A 94 18.86 3.25 16.57
CA GLU A 94 18.88 1.79 16.45
C GLU A 94 17.98 1.16 17.52
N TYR A 95 16.98 0.41 17.07
CA TYR A 95 16.09 -0.35 17.95
C TYR A 95 16.21 -1.84 17.65
N SER A 96 16.02 -2.67 18.69
CA SER A 96 15.80 -4.10 18.49
C SER A 96 14.52 -4.34 17.69
N ARG A 97 14.45 -5.47 16.96
CA ARG A 97 13.28 -5.81 16.12
C ARG A 97 11.93 -5.69 16.84
N PRO A 98 11.71 -6.24 18.05
CA PRO A 98 10.43 -6.09 18.75
C PRO A 98 10.10 -4.64 19.06
N SER A 99 11.10 -3.86 19.49
CA SER A 99 10.96 -2.43 19.80
C SER A 99 10.64 -1.61 18.55
N PHE A 100 11.28 -1.93 17.42
CA PHE A 100 10.99 -1.30 16.14
C PHE A 100 9.54 -1.55 15.73
N LEU A 101 9.07 -2.80 15.75
CA LEU A 101 7.70 -3.14 15.36
C LEU A 101 6.65 -2.44 16.23
N TYR A 102 6.86 -2.43 17.55
CA TYR A 102 5.98 -1.72 18.48
C TYR A 102 5.92 -0.22 18.16
N ARG A 103 7.07 0.43 17.95
CA ARG A 103 7.15 1.86 17.63
C ARG A 103 6.61 2.18 16.25
N PHE A 104 6.82 1.31 15.27
CA PHE A 104 6.28 1.45 13.92
C PHE A 104 4.75 1.51 13.91
N LEU A 105 4.11 0.89 14.91
CA LEU A 105 2.66 0.91 15.07
C LEU A 105 2.15 2.02 15.99
N THR A 106 2.96 2.48 16.94
CA THR A 106 2.49 3.38 18.00
C THR A 106 3.07 4.79 17.94
N LYS A 107 4.09 5.05 17.11
CA LYS A 107 4.82 6.32 17.09
C LYS A 107 4.97 6.85 15.67
N PHE A 108 4.83 8.17 15.52
CA PHE A 108 5.13 8.87 14.28
C PHE A 108 6.62 8.79 13.92
N PRO A 109 6.95 8.74 12.60
CA PRO A 109 8.32 8.77 12.13
C PRO A 109 9.03 10.05 12.55
N THR A 110 10.33 9.95 12.78
CA THR A 110 11.19 11.14 12.92
C THR A 110 11.68 11.61 11.55
N ASN A 111 11.90 10.67 10.63
CA ASN A 111 12.28 10.96 9.25
C ASN A 111 11.05 10.90 8.32
N TRP A 112 10.32 12.00 8.24
CA TRP A 112 9.14 12.11 7.38
C TRP A 112 9.43 11.88 5.90
N ARG A 113 10.62 12.29 5.42
CA ARG A 113 11.03 12.05 4.04
C ARG A 113 11.07 10.56 3.73
N PHE A 114 11.76 9.76 4.54
CA PHE A 114 11.83 8.32 4.33
C PHE A 114 10.47 7.64 4.53
N ALA A 115 9.67 8.12 5.49
CA ALA A 115 8.31 7.63 5.71
C ALA A 115 7.39 7.86 4.50
N ILE A 116 7.39 9.06 3.90
CA ILE A 116 6.60 9.37 2.70
C ILE A 116 7.00 8.46 1.53
N GLN A 117 8.30 8.23 1.36
CA GLN A 117 8.81 7.35 0.30
C GLN A 117 8.37 5.89 0.46
N MET A 118 8.49 5.36 1.68
CA MET A 118 7.98 4.03 2.02
C MET A 118 6.47 3.97 1.77
N THR A 119 5.72 4.94 2.33
CA THR A 119 4.27 4.99 2.26
C THR A 119 3.78 5.01 0.81
N GLY A 120 4.39 5.79 -0.09
CA GLY A 120 4.01 5.80 -1.50
C GLY A 120 4.10 4.43 -2.16
N LEU A 121 5.24 3.75 -2.03
CA LEU A 121 5.45 2.44 -2.64
C LEU A 121 4.57 1.35 -2.00
N VAL A 122 4.40 1.39 -0.67
CA VAL A 122 3.57 0.42 0.05
C VAL A 122 2.09 0.62 -0.29
N LEU A 123 1.60 1.87 -0.31
CA LEU A 123 0.22 2.17 -0.69
C LEU A 123 -0.06 1.78 -2.14
N SER A 124 0.89 1.96 -3.06
CA SER A 124 0.74 1.49 -4.44
C SER A 124 0.42 -0.02 -4.50
N ALA A 125 1.16 -0.85 -3.75
CA ALA A 125 0.89 -2.28 -3.66
C ALA A 125 -0.46 -2.59 -2.98
N VAL A 126 -0.78 -1.89 -1.89
CA VAL A 126 -2.05 -2.06 -1.16
C VAL A 126 -3.25 -1.70 -2.04
N LEU A 127 -3.16 -0.63 -2.85
CA LEU A 127 -4.23 -0.24 -3.77
C LEU A 127 -4.47 -1.30 -4.85
N VAL A 128 -3.42 -1.87 -5.42
CA VAL A 128 -3.55 -2.93 -6.43
C VAL A 128 -4.25 -4.15 -5.82
N VAL A 129 -3.74 -4.67 -4.70
CA VAL A 129 -4.31 -5.86 -4.07
C VAL A 129 -5.72 -5.59 -3.56
N GLY A 130 -5.96 -4.44 -2.94
CA GLY A 130 -7.28 -4.01 -2.48
C GLY A 130 -8.30 -3.95 -3.61
N SER A 131 -7.93 -3.38 -4.76
CA SER A 131 -8.77 -3.39 -5.96
C SER A 131 -9.07 -4.80 -6.45
N CYS A 132 -8.05 -5.68 -6.55
CA CYS A 132 -8.28 -7.05 -6.97
C CYS A 132 -9.23 -7.80 -6.01
N MET A 133 -9.10 -7.56 -4.70
CA MET A 133 -10.00 -8.12 -3.69
C MET A 133 -11.43 -7.58 -3.82
N ALA A 134 -11.60 -6.29 -4.13
CA ALA A 134 -12.91 -5.68 -4.35
C ALA A 134 -13.59 -6.26 -5.61
N VAL A 135 -12.87 -6.30 -6.73
CA VAL A 135 -13.33 -6.94 -7.98
C VAL A 135 -13.72 -8.39 -7.72
N PHE A 136 -12.86 -9.16 -7.06
CA PHE A 136 -13.17 -10.55 -6.71
C PHE A 136 -14.41 -10.66 -5.83
N SER A 137 -14.58 -9.75 -4.86
CA SER A 137 -15.77 -9.74 -3.98
C SER A 137 -17.05 -9.53 -4.78
N TRP A 138 -17.04 -8.63 -5.77
CA TRP A 138 -18.18 -8.43 -6.66
C TRP A 138 -18.57 -9.72 -7.39
N PHE A 139 -17.62 -10.38 -8.04
CA PHE A 139 -17.87 -11.65 -8.73
C PHE A 139 -18.32 -12.76 -7.76
N ALA A 140 -17.63 -12.93 -6.64
CA ALA A 140 -17.93 -13.97 -5.67
C ALA A 140 -19.34 -13.83 -5.07
N ILE A 141 -19.81 -12.60 -4.86
CA ILE A 141 -21.13 -12.30 -4.29
C ILE A 141 -22.20 -12.33 -5.38
N HIS A 142 -22.04 -11.59 -6.47
CA HIS A 142 -23.17 -11.33 -7.37
C HIS A 142 -23.27 -12.34 -8.51
N ASP A 143 -22.14 -12.79 -9.05
CA ASP A 143 -22.11 -13.70 -10.21
C ASP A 143 -22.00 -15.17 -9.77
N TRP A 144 -20.92 -15.53 -9.07
CA TRP A 144 -20.65 -16.92 -8.68
C TRP A 144 -21.47 -17.40 -7.49
N ASN A 145 -22.10 -16.48 -6.77
CA ASN A 145 -22.99 -16.77 -5.65
C ASN A 145 -22.35 -17.68 -4.56
N LEU A 146 -21.08 -17.45 -4.25
CA LEU A 146 -20.33 -18.22 -3.25
C LEU A 146 -20.89 -17.99 -1.84
N LEU A 147 -21.74 -18.89 -1.36
CA LEU A 147 -22.49 -18.76 -0.10
C LEU A 147 -21.57 -18.56 1.13
N TRP A 148 -20.46 -19.32 1.21
CA TRP A 148 -19.50 -19.18 2.30
C TRP A 148 -18.85 -17.79 2.32
N TYR A 149 -18.54 -17.26 1.12
CA TYR A 149 -17.92 -15.96 0.96
C TYR A 149 -18.88 -14.84 1.37
N LYS A 150 -20.12 -14.88 0.87
CA LYS A 150 -21.19 -13.95 1.28
C LYS A 150 -21.36 -13.93 2.79
N LYS A 151 -21.46 -15.12 3.40
CA LYS A 151 -21.64 -15.26 4.85
C LYS A 151 -20.49 -14.63 5.62
N ALA A 152 -19.24 -14.85 5.20
CA ALA A 152 -18.07 -14.24 5.81
C ALA A 152 -18.03 -12.71 5.61
N TYR A 153 -18.27 -12.25 4.38
CA TYR A 153 -18.26 -10.85 3.97
C TYR A 153 -19.26 -9.99 4.76
N PHE A 154 -20.53 -10.42 4.82
CA PHE A 154 -21.57 -9.69 5.54
C PHE A 154 -21.45 -9.82 7.07
N ARG A 155 -21.04 -10.99 7.60
CA ARG A 155 -20.85 -11.20 9.05
C ARG A 155 -19.75 -10.32 9.63
N THR A 156 -18.74 -10.02 8.84
CA THR A 156 -17.59 -9.21 9.28
C THR A 156 -17.73 -7.74 8.93
N HIS A 157 -18.91 -7.30 8.48
CA HIS A 157 -19.15 -5.92 8.03
C HIS A 157 -18.07 -5.47 7.04
N PHE A 158 -17.80 -6.27 6.01
CA PHE A 158 -16.83 -5.99 4.95
C PHE A 158 -15.36 -6.08 5.40
N LEU A 159 -15.07 -6.32 6.68
CA LEU A 159 -13.69 -6.48 7.14
C LEU A 159 -12.99 -7.66 6.43
N PHE A 160 -13.71 -8.74 6.12
CA PHE A 160 -13.23 -9.75 5.18
C PHE A 160 -13.62 -9.36 3.74
N PRO A 161 -12.68 -9.38 2.76
CA PRO A 161 -11.29 -9.84 2.86
C PRO A 161 -10.27 -8.74 3.20
N PHE A 162 -10.68 -7.49 3.36
CA PHE A 162 -9.76 -6.34 3.44
C PHE A 162 -8.84 -6.33 4.68
N ALA A 163 -9.13 -7.11 5.72
CA ALA A 163 -8.23 -7.34 6.85
C ALA A 163 -6.87 -7.90 6.42
N PHE A 164 -6.79 -8.60 5.30
CA PHE A 164 -5.53 -9.10 4.75
C PHE A 164 -4.64 -7.98 4.15
N LEU A 165 -5.15 -6.76 3.98
CA LEU A 165 -4.33 -5.62 3.58
C LEU A 165 -3.35 -5.20 4.69
N LEU A 166 -3.65 -5.48 5.96
CA LEU A 166 -2.75 -5.18 7.07
C LEU A 166 -1.46 -6.04 7.03
N PRO A 167 -1.50 -7.39 6.96
CA PRO A 167 -0.28 -8.18 6.78
C PRO A 167 0.44 -7.85 5.47
N LEU A 168 -0.29 -7.51 4.39
CA LEU A 168 0.32 -7.02 3.15
C LEU A 168 1.11 -5.72 3.38
N PHE A 169 0.56 -4.76 4.12
CA PHE A 169 1.25 -3.51 4.45
C PHE A 169 2.58 -3.80 5.14
N PHE A 170 2.60 -4.65 6.17
CA PHE A 170 3.84 -5.02 6.85
C PHE A 170 4.84 -5.74 5.94
N ALA A 171 4.38 -6.66 5.11
CA ALA A 171 5.23 -7.38 4.16
C ALA A 171 5.86 -6.43 3.14
N ALA A 172 5.07 -5.53 2.57
CA ALA A 172 5.53 -4.52 1.61
C ALA A 172 6.51 -3.53 2.26
N SER A 173 6.24 -3.05 3.48
CA SER A 173 7.19 -2.22 4.24
C SER A 173 8.51 -2.95 4.48
N MET A 174 8.46 -4.24 4.83
CA MET A 174 9.68 -5.02 5.05
C MET A 174 10.47 -5.22 3.75
N LEU A 175 9.80 -5.47 2.63
CA LEU A 175 10.46 -5.55 1.32
C LEU A 175 11.10 -4.21 0.93
N PHE A 176 10.43 -3.09 1.19
CA PHE A 176 10.99 -1.76 0.99
C PHE A 176 12.28 -1.56 1.81
N PHE A 177 12.26 -1.86 3.11
CA PHE A 177 13.46 -1.73 3.94
C PHE A 177 14.60 -2.63 3.49
N LYS A 178 14.32 -3.88 3.09
CA LYS A 178 15.32 -4.79 2.53
C LYS A 178 15.93 -4.25 1.24
N ALA A 179 15.10 -3.73 0.33
CA ALA A 179 15.54 -3.20 -0.95
C ALA A 179 16.41 -1.95 -0.80
N GLU A 180 16.01 -1.00 0.05
CA GLU A 180 16.79 0.20 0.33
C GLU A 180 18.10 -0.14 1.07
N HIS A 181 18.07 -1.09 2.01
CA HIS A 181 19.28 -1.56 2.68
C HIS A 181 20.29 -2.16 1.69
N ALA A 182 19.84 -3.06 0.82
CA ALA A 182 20.69 -3.66 -0.21
C ALA A 182 21.27 -2.59 -1.17
N ARG A 183 20.46 -1.59 -1.54
CA ARG A 183 20.90 -0.46 -2.36
C ARG A 183 21.99 0.36 -1.67
N THR A 184 21.77 0.78 -0.43
CA THR A 184 22.75 1.59 0.32
C THR A 184 24.07 0.85 0.50
N ARG A 185 24.04 -0.46 0.80
CA ARG A 185 25.25 -1.28 0.88
C ARG A 185 25.99 -1.37 -0.44
N SER A 186 25.28 -1.57 -1.55
CA SER A 186 25.92 -1.66 -2.87
C SER A 186 26.61 -0.35 -3.27
N GLN A 187 26.11 0.80 -2.83
CA GLN A 187 26.73 2.10 -3.10
C GLN A 187 28.03 2.30 -2.32
N GLN A 188 28.06 1.92 -1.04
CA GLN A 188 29.28 2.04 -0.23
C GLN A 188 30.40 1.09 -0.63
N ASN A 189 30.08 -0.08 -1.18
CA ASN A 189 31.11 -1.02 -1.67
C ASN A 189 31.74 -0.59 -3.00
N CYS A 190 31.18 0.41 -3.68
CA CYS A 190 31.70 0.95 -4.93
C CYS A 190 32.51 2.24 -4.74
N GLU A 191 32.54 2.79 -3.52
CA GLU A 191 33.41 3.88 -3.08
C GLU A 191 34.66 3.32 -2.40
#